data_AF-A0AAJ2SNK6-F1
#
_entry.id   AF-A0AAJ2SNK6-F1
#
_cell.length_a   1.000
_cell.length_b   1.000
_cell.length_c   1.000
_cell.angle_alpha   90.00
_cell.angle_beta   90.00
_cell.angle_gamma   90.00
#
_symmetry.space_group_name_H-M   'P 1'
#
loop_
_entity.id
_entity.type
_entity.pdbx_description
1 polymer ?
#
loop_
_entity_poly.entity_id
_entity_poly.type
_entity_poly.pdbx_seq_one_letter_code
_entity_poly.pdbx_strand_id
1 'polypeptide(L)'
;MTTIVVIAKETIPGRVKTRLHPPLSLEQAADVAAAAIQDTLAVASALPATRRVLLFDGNRTPPGSEQFDVIPQIGGDLDARLGALFDEVDGPTVLIGMDTPQVTVETLTPVFADWTDDVDAWFGPANDGGFWALGLARPTGDLLRGVPMSRDDTGAHQLRRLAEAGLRVRTLPELVDVDTIDDARLVAATAPRSRFAAALRLADPGGAPTGPTRASSTSTSPSSTAAAQTPSPARSTPEEPLS
;
A
#
# COMPACT_ATOMS: atom_id res chain seq x y z
N MET A 1 -15.79 8.87 -15.64
CA MET A 1 -15.35 10.13 -15.03
C MET A 1 -15.11 9.84 -13.57
N THR A 2 -13.91 10.08 -13.07
CA THR A 2 -13.46 9.55 -11.77
C THR A 2 -12.64 10.59 -11.03
N THR A 3 -12.99 10.87 -9.78
CA THR A 3 -12.23 11.72 -8.86
C THR A 3 -11.15 10.87 -8.18
N ILE A 4 -9.92 11.37 -8.11
CA ILE A 4 -8.89 10.81 -7.23
C ILE A 4 -8.66 11.71 -6.03
N VAL A 5 -8.58 11.12 -4.85
CA VAL A 5 -8.27 11.80 -3.60
C VAL A 5 -7.02 11.18 -3.00
N VAL A 6 -6.02 12.00 -2.70
CA VAL A 6 -4.88 11.60 -1.88
C VAL A 6 -5.13 12.13 -0.47
N ILE A 7 -5.18 11.27 0.54
CA ILE A 7 -5.15 11.72 1.94
C ILE A 7 -3.70 11.80 2.43
N ALA A 8 -3.33 12.97 2.95
CA ALA A 8 -1.99 13.22 3.46
C ALA A 8 -1.99 14.20 4.64
N LYS A 9 -0.89 14.23 5.39
CA LYS A 9 -0.60 15.23 6.44
C LYS A 9 0.77 15.85 6.23
N GLU A 10 0.98 17.05 6.74
CA GLU A 10 2.27 17.76 6.65
C GLU A 10 3.39 16.96 7.33
N THR A 11 4.49 16.76 6.60
CA THR A 11 5.60 15.90 7.02
C THR A 11 6.54 16.64 7.96
N ILE A 12 6.05 16.87 9.17
CA ILE A 12 6.78 17.56 10.24
C ILE A 12 7.62 16.52 11.02
N PRO A 13 8.93 16.77 11.23
CA PRO A 13 9.78 15.93 12.08
C PRO A 13 9.15 15.62 13.44
N GLY A 14 9.15 14.35 13.83
CA GLY A 14 8.54 13.89 15.08
C GLY A 14 7.00 13.75 15.07
N ARG A 15 6.32 14.08 13.96
CA ARG A 15 4.85 13.88 13.80
C ARG A 15 4.45 12.86 12.74
N VAL A 16 5.36 12.54 11.82
CA VAL A 16 5.17 11.54 10.77
C VAL A 16 6.26 10.48 10.86
N LYS A 17 5.92 9.24 10.50
CA LYS A 17 6.81 8.08 10.35
C LYS A 17 7.89 7.96 11.45
N THR A 18 7.49 8.21 12.70
CA THR A 18 8.36 8.16 13.87
C THR A 18 8.92 6.75 14.14
N ARG A 19 8.27 5.70 13.62
CA ARG A 19 8.73 4.30 13.68
C ARG A 19 9.84 3.96 12.66
N LEU A 20 10.25 4.91 11.81
CA LEU A 20 11.53 4.85 11.08
C LEU A 20 12.73 5.28 11.94
N HIS A 21 12.47 5.88 13.11
CA HIS A 21 13.49 6.31 14.07
C HIS A 21 13.52 5.36 15.30
N PRO A 22 14.69 4.81 15.66
CA PRO A 22 15.91 4.64 14.86
C PRO A 22 15.70 3.64 13.69
N PRO A 23 16.59 3.58 12.68
CA PRO A 23 17.92 4.19 12.61
C PRO A 23 17.96 5.63 12.07
N LEU A 24 16.88 6.12 11.44
CA LEU A 24 16.83 7.48 10.90
C LEU A 24 16.74 8.52 12.04
N SER A 25 17.14 9.76 11.78
CA SER A 25 16.72 10.91 12.58
C SER A 25 15.24 11.24 12.31
N LEU A 26 14.62 12.06 13.17
CA LEU A 26 13.22 12.48 12.98
C LEU A 26 13.05 13.38 11.75
N GLU A 27 14.09 14.13 11.38
CA GLU A 27 14.17 14.93 10.16
C GLU A 27 14.26 14.03 8.94
N GLN A 28 15.19 13.04 8.95
CA GLN A 28 15.33 12.07 7.87
C GLN A 28 14.05 11.26 7.64
N ALA A 29 13.35 10.85 8.71
CA ALA A 29 12.06 10.17 8.62
C ALA A 29 10.97 11.04 7.98
N ALA A 30 10.97 12.35 8.27
CA ALA A 30 10.06 13.31 7.66
C ALA A 30 10.41 13.58 6.18
N ASP A 31 11.69 13.66 5.81
CA ASP A 31 12.13 13.81 4.42
C ASP A 31 11.74 12.57 3.58
N VAL A 32 11.89 11.37 4.14
CA VAL A 32 11.45 10.11 3.52
C VAL A 32 9.93 10.09 3.33
N ALA A 33 9.15 10.53 4.33
CA ALA A 33 7.69 10.67 4.21
C ALA A 33 7.28 11.74 3.17
N ALA A 34 8.02 12.85 3.07
CA ALA A 34 7.77 13.90 2.08
C ALA A 34 8.03 13.40 0.66
N ALA A 35 9.06 12.58 0.48
CA ALA A 35 9.35 11.91 -0.78
C ALA A 35 8.28 10.88 -1.16
N ALA A 36 7.73 10.14 -0.18
CA ALA A 36 6.62 9.21 -0.40
C ALA A 36 5.37 9.92 -0.97
N ILE A 37 4.94 11.01 -0.32
CA ILE A 37 3.81 11.82 -0.79
C ILE A 37 4.03 12.32 -2.22
N GLN A 38 5.25 12.81 -2.54
CA GLN A 38 5.56 13.31 -3.89
C GLN A 38 5.46 12.24 -4.97
N ASP A 39 5.83 10.99 -4.68
CA ASP A 39 5.67 9.90 -5.63
C ASP A 39 4.18 9.51 -5.81
N THR A 40 3.42 9.43 -4.71
CA THR A 40 1.96 9.22 -4.75
C THR A 40 1.22 10.31 -5.54
N LEU A 41 1.57 11.59 -5.33
CA LEU A 41 1.01 12.72 -6.08
C LEU A 41 1.39 12.65 -7.57
N ALA A 42 2.62 12.27 -7.91
CA ALA A 42 3.04 12.12 -9.30
C ALA A 42 2.22 11.03 -10.04
N VAL A 43 1.93 9.92 -9.36
CA VAL A 43 1.05 8.86 -9.88
C VAL A 43 -0.40 9.35 -10.04
N ALA A 44 -0.95 10.02 -9.03
CA ALA A 44 -2.29 10.59 -9.08
C ALA A 44 -2.46 11.69 -10.15
N SER A 45 -1.40 12.47 -10.43
CA SER A 45 -1.35 13.40 -11.55
C SER A 45 -1.43 12.70 -12.91
N ALA A 46 -0.68 11.61 -13.09
CA ALA A 46 -0.57 10.88 -14.36
C ALA A 46 -1.82 10.08 -14.77
N LEU A 47 -2.71 9.75 -13.82
CA LEU A 47 -3.96 9.04 -14.08
C LEU A 47 -5.00 9.94 -14.78
N PRO A 48 -5.94 9.42 -15.58
CA PRO A 48 -6.94 10.21 -16.32
C PRO A 48 -8.11 10.67 -15.44
N ALA A 49 -7.81 11.14 -14.22
CA ALA A 49 -8.80 11.64 -13.28
C ALA A 49 -9.43 12.95 -13.75
N THR A 50 -10.76 13.07 -13.63
CA THR A 50 -11.51 14.30 -13.96
C THR A 50 -11.38 15.37 -12.88
N ARG A 51 -11.09 14.97 -11.65
CA ARG A 51 -10.79 15.83 -10.51
C ARG A 51 -9.70 15.18 -9.65
N ARG A 52 -8.79 16.00 -9.11
CA ARG A 52 -7.73 15.59 -8.19
C ARG A 52 -7.89 16.38 -6.90
N VAL A 53 -7.97 15.69 -5.77
CA VAL A 53 -8.15 16.29 -4.45
C VAL A 53 -7.00 15.87 -3.55
N LEU A 54 -6.45 16.81 -2.80
CA LEU A 54 -5.52 16.55 -1.71
C LEU A 54 -6.24 16.82 -0.39
N LEU A 55 -6.69 15.76 0.29
CA LEU A 55 -7.33 15.85 1.59
C LEU A 55 -6.24 15.99 2.67
N PHE A 56 -5.98 17.22 3.10
CA PHE A 56 -4.74 17.60 3.77
C PHE A 56 -4.91 18.00 5.25
N ASP A 57 -4.09 17.43 6.12
CA ASP A 57 -3.90 17.88 7.51
C ASP A 57 -2.55 18.61 7.62
N GLY A 58 -2.57 19.94 7.47
CA GLY A 58 -1.35 20.75 7.47
C GLY A 58 -1.51 22.18 6.98
N ASN A 59 -0.45 22.97 7.13
CA ASN A 59 -0.35 24.37 6.69
C ASN A 59 0.53 24.53 5.44
N ARG A 60 1.47 23.61 5.19
CA ARG A 60 2.37 23.63 4.02
C ARG A 60 2.09 22.44 3.13
N THR A 61 1.54 22.70 1.95
CA THR A 61 1.27 21.64 0.97
C THR A 61 2.57 21.07 0.41
N PRO A 62 2.62 19.76 0.10
CA PRO A 62 3.78 19.13 -0.52
C PRO A 62 4.02 19.66 -1.95
N PRO A 63 5.28 19.71 -2.43
CA PRO A 63 5.57 19.97 -3.85
C PRO A 63 4.88 18.95 -4.76
N GLY A 64 4.44 19.35 -5.94
CA GLY A 64 3.70 18.46 -6.86
C GLY A 64 2.18 18.45 -6.63
N SER A 65 1.67 19.22 -5.65
CA SER A 65 0.23 19.35 -5.40
C SER A 65 -0.45 20.43 -6.25
N GLU A 66 0.23 21.04 -7.22
CA GLU A 66 -0.27 22.22 -7.95
C GLU A 66 -1.48 21.91 -8.86
N GLN A 67 -1.73 20.63 -9.13
CA GLN A 67 -2.87 20.11 -9.90
C GLN A 67 -4.03 19.61 -9.03
N PHE A 68 -3.96 19.79 -7.71
CA PHE A 68 -4.92 19.23 -6.75
C PHE A 68 -5.74 20.33 -6.07
N ASP A 69 -7.05 20.10 -5.97
CA ASP A 69 -7.91 20.84 -5.04
C ASP A 69 -7.51 20.47 -3.61
N VAL A 70 -6.90 21.40 -2.88
CA VAL A 70 -6.49 21.16 -1.49
C VAL A 70 -7.68 21.40 -0.58
N ILE A 71 -8.17 20.34 0.06
CA ILE A 71 -9.28 20.36 1.02
C ILE A 71 -8.71 20.07 2.42
N PRO A 72 -8.94 20.94 3.42
CA PRO A 72 -8.47 20.67 4.78
C PRO A 72 -9.24 19.49 5.39
N GLN A 73 -8.54 18.62 6.12
CA GLN A 73 -9.18 17.60 6.95
C GLN A 73 -9.97 18.26 8.09
N ILE A 74 -11.18 17.76 8.33
CA ILE A 74 -11.96 18.12 9.52
C ILE A 74 -11.32 17.53 10.79
N GLY A 75 -11.68 18.05 11.96
CA GLY A 75 -11.33 17.42 13.24
C GLY A 75 -12.10 16.10 13.46
N GLY A 76 -11.49 15.18 14.22
CA GLY A 76 -12.10 13.90 14.59
C GLY A 76 -11.31 12.69 14.12
N ASP A 77 -11.88 11.51 14.34
CA ASP A 77 -11.27 10.24 13.96
C ASP A 77 -11.17 10.07 12.43
N LEU A 78 -10.38 9.08 11.99
CA LEU A 78 -10.10 8.91 10.56
C LEU A 78 -11.36 8.52 9.78
N ASP A 79 -12.23 7.67 10.33
CA ASP A 79 -13.49 7.29 9.72
C ASP A 79 -14.44 8.47 9.51
N ALA A 80 -14.50 9.39 10.48
CA ALA A 80 -15.30 10.62 10.38
C ALA A 80 -14.74 11.58 9.31
N ARG A 81 -13.41 11.73 9.24
CA ARG A 81 -12.71 12.55 8.23
C ARG A 81 -12.90 12.03 6.81
N LEU A 82 -12.71 10.72 6.61
CA LEU A 82 -12.94 10.10 5.31
C LEU A 82 -14.43 10.09 4.96
N GLY A 83 -15.32 9.87 5.93
CA GLY A 83 -16.75 9.93 5.72
C GLY A 83 -17.22 11.30 5.24
N ALA A 84 -16.71 12.39 5.83
CA ALA A 84 -17.02 13.75 5.39
C ALA A 84 -16.54 14.04 3.96
N LEU A 85 -15.35 13.56 3.57
CA LEU A 85 -14.89 13.63 2.17
C LEU A 85 -15.88 12.93 1.23
N PHE A 86 -16.30 11.71 1.57
CA PHE A 86 -17.18 10.90 0.71
C PHE A 86 -18.63 11.40 0.64
N ASP A 87 -19.05 12.36 1.47
CA ASP A 87 -20.34 13.06 1.32
C ASP A 87 -20.24 14.33 0.44
N GLU A 88 -19.04 14.90 0.26
CA GLU A 88 -18.77 16.17 -0.45
C GLU A 88 -18.26 15.97 -1.90
N VAL A 89 -18.20 14.72 -2.37
CA VAL A 89 -17.71 14.35 -3.71
C VAL A 89 -18.81 13.64 -4.50
N ASP A 90 -19.06 14.08 -5.72
CA ASP A 90 -20.01 13.46 -6.63
C ASP A 90 -19.35 12.46 -7.58
N GLY A 91 -20.08 11.36 -7.86
CA GLY A 91 -19.69 10.34 -8.82
C GLY A 91 -18.49 9.48 -8.40
N PRO A 92 -18.03 8.58 -9.29
CA PRO A 92 -17.01 7.60 -8.94
C PRO A 92 -15.74 8.24 -8.37
N THR A 93 -15.39 7.86 -7.14
CA THR A 93 -14.29 8.47 -6.39
C THR A 93 -13.39 7.40 -5.79
N VAL A 94 -12.08 7.55 -5.95
CA VAL A 94 -11.06 6.72 -5.30
C VAL A 94 -10.17 7.53 -4.37
N LEU A 95 -10.15 7.12 -3.11
CA LEU A 95 -9.22 7.56 -2.09
C LEU A 95 -7.97 6.67 -2.10
N ILE A 96 -6.78 7.27 -2.01
CA ILE A 96 -5.52 6.58 -1.74
C ILE A 96 -4.74 7.24 -0.59
N GLY A 97 -4.04 6.42 0.20
CA GLY A 97 -3.21 6.87 1.33
C GLY A 97 -1.82 7.37 0.89
N MET A 98 -1.20 8.23 1.72
CA MET A 98 0.14 8.76 1.48
C MET A 98 1.29 7.75 1.66
N ASP A 99 1.04 6.62 2.30
CA ASP A 99 2.08 5.79 2.93
C ASP A 99 2.47 4.53 2.11
N THR A 100 2.03 4.46 0.84
CA THR A 100 2.32 3.37 -0.11
C THR A 100 3.05 3.87 -1.39
N PRO A 101 4.29 4.41 -1.29
CA PRO A 101 4.97 5.08 -2.41
C PRO A 101 5.41 4.17 -3.57
N GLN A 102 5.19 2.86 -3.47
CA GLN A 102 5.28 1.89 -4.56
C GLN A 102 4.00 1.78 -5.41
N VAL A 103 2.93 2.52 -5.08
CA VAL A 103 1.75 2.63 -5.95
C VAL A 103 2.17 3.09 -7.35
N THR A 104 1.52 2.56 -8.38
CA THR A 104 1.83 2.91 -9.78
C THR A 104 0.56 3.22 -10.57
N VAL A 105 0.74 3.82 -11.75
CA VAL A 105 -0.36 4.09 -12.69
C VAL A 105 -1.04 2.78 -13.10
N GLU A 106 -0.26 1.72 -13.32
CA GLU A 106 -0.75 0.38 -13.67
C GLU A 106 -1.59 -0.23 -12.54
N THR A 107 -1.17 -0.10 -11.27
CA THR A 107 -1.92 -0.58 -10.10
C THR A 107 -3.30 0.06 -9.98
N LEU A 108 -3.42 1.35 -10.33
CA LEU A 108 -4.68 2.09 -10.28
C LEU A 108 -5.48 2.09 -11.59
N THR A 109 -4.89 1.68 -12.72
CA THR A 109 -5.54 1.67 -14.05
C THR A 109 -6.94 1.03 -14.05
N PRO A 110 -7.21 -0.11 -13.37
CA PRO A 110 -8.55 -0.69 -13.31
C PRO A 110 -9.63 0.23 -12.72
N VAL A 111 -9.26 1.15 -11.82
CA VAL A 111 -10.17 2.10 -11.17
C VAL A 111 -10.56 3.26 -12.10
N PHE A 112 -9.76 3.50 -13.13
CA PHE A 112 -9.99 4.55 -14.15
C PHE A 112 -10.51 3.99 -15.48
N ALA A 113 -10.80 2.68 -15.53
CA ALA A 113 -11.68 2.11 -16.53
C ALA A 113 -13.14 2.54 -16.29
N ASP A 114 -14.06 2.08 -17.13
CA ASP A 114 -15.48 2.34 -16.94
C ASP A 114 -16.00 1.64 -15.69
N TRP A 115 -16.72 2.40 -14.86
CA TRP A 115 -17.43 1.89 -13.70
C TRP A 115 -18.73 1.25 -14.18
N THR A 116 -18.62 -0.03 -14.54
CA THR A 116 -19.69 -0.85 -15.11
C THR A 116 -20.73 -1.24 -14.08
N ASP A 117 -21.90 -1.66 -14.57
CA ASP A 117 -23.02 -2.14 -13.75
C ASP A 117 -22.71 -3.34 -12.84
N ASP A 118 -21.50 -3.93 -12.88
CA ASP A 118 -21.04 -5.03 -12.03
C ASP A 118 -19.97 -4.65 -10.98
N VAL A 119 -19.56 -3.38 -10.90
CA VAL A 119 -18.52 -2.89 -9.98
C VAL A 119 -19.01 -1.66 -9.21
N ASP A 120 -19.33 -1.84 -7.92
CA ASP A 120 -19.78 -0.74 -7.06
C ASP A 120 -18.64 -0.14 -6.22
N ALA A 121 -17.58 -0.91 -5.96
CA ALA A 121 -16.45 -0.49 -5.14
C ALA A 121 -15.12 -1.14 -5.56
N TRP A 122 -14.02 -0.44 -5.29
CA TRP A 122 -12.65 -0.95 -5.36
C TRP A 122 -12.01 -0.93 -3.97
N PHE A 123 -11.24 -1.95 -3.62
CA PHE A 123 -10.57 -2.05 -2.32
C PHE A 123 -9.11 -2.47 -2.49
N GLY A 124 -8.17 -1.66 -2.01
CA GLY A 124 -6.74 -1.98 -1.99
C GLY A 124 -6.29 -2.34 -0.58
N PRO A 125 -6.12 -3.64 -0.25
CA PRO A 125 -5.69 -4.06 1.08
C PRO A 125 -4.25 -3.64 1.35
N ALA A 126 -3.96 -3.25 2.60
CA ALA A 126 -2.59 -3.02 3.06
C ALA A 126 -2.09 -4.21 3.89
N ASN A 127 -0.79 -4.47 3.86
CA ASN A 127 -0.15 -5.61 4.56
C ASN A 127 -0.27 -5.54 6.09
N ASP A 128 -0.56 -4.37 6.65
CA ASP A 128 -0.76 -4.13 8.08
C ASP A 128 -2.17 -4.50 8.57
N GLY A 129 -3.05 -4.93 7.65
CA GLY A 129 -4.46 -5.23 7.91
C GLY A 129 -5.41 -4.06 7.66
N GLY A 130 -4.89 -2.90 7.25
CA GLY A 130 -5.64 -1.73 6.80
C GLY A 130 -6.01 -1.77 5.32
N PHE A 131 -6.13 -0.59 4.71
CA PHE A 131 -6.31 -0.43 3.28
C PHE A 131 -5.59 0.83 2.77
N TRP A 132 -4.87 0.70 1.65
CA TRP A 132 -4.20 1.82 0.99
C TRP A 132 -5.10 2.53 -0.01
N ALA A 133 -6.17 1.87 -0.49
CA ALA A 133 -7.15 2.44 -1.40
C ALA A 133 -8.60 2.03 -1.10
N LEU A 134 -9.52 2.96 -1.27
CA LEU A 134 -10.96 2.72 -1.28
C LEU A 134 -11.61 3.52 -2.43
N GLY A 135 -12.21 2.83 -3.37
CA GLY A 135 -13.02 3.42 -4.44
C GLY A 135 -14.50 3.11 -4.28
N LEU A 136 -15.37 4.08 -4.54
CA LEU A 136 -16.82 3.94 -4.53
C LEU A 136 -17.42 4.53 -5.81
N ALA A 137 -18.31 3.78 -6.48
CA ALA A 137 -19.04 4.23 -7.68
C ALA A 137 -20.04 5.34 -7.34
N ARG A 138 -20.67 5.19 -6.17
CA ARG A 138 -21.59 6.13 -5.53
C ARG A 138 -21.02 6.44 -4.15
N PRO A 139 -20.25 7.54 -4.01
CA PRO A 139 -19.62 7.90 -2.75
C PRO A 139 -20.66 8.25 -1.68
N THR A 140 -20.40 7.84 -0.44
CA THR A 140 -21.16 8.24 0.75
C THR A 140 -20.35 7.89 2.01
N GLY A 141 -20.36 8.77 3.00
CA GLY A 141 -19.60 8.60 4.24
C GLY A 141 -20.12 7.51 5.17
N ASP A 142 -21.36 7.04 5.00
CA ASP A 142 -21.98 5.99 5.83
C ASP A 142 -21.30 4.62 5.63
N LEU A 143 -20.61 4.43 4.51
CA LEU A 143 -19.79 3.25 4.23
C LEU A 143 -18.45 3.26 4.99
N LEU A 144 -18.09 4.37 5.65
CA LEU A 144 -16.82 4.53 6.38
C LEU A 144 -17.02 4.78 7.87
N ARG A 145 -17.99 5.61 8.25
CA ARG A 145 -18.23 6.00 9.66
C ARG A 145 -18.47 4.78 10.56
N GLY A 146 -17.82 4.76 11.72
CA GLY A 146 -17.88 3.67 12.68
C GLY A 146 -17.16 2.39 12.24
N VAL A 147 -16.38 2.40 11.16
CA VAL A 147 -15.39 1.33 10.89
C VAL A 147 -14.19 1.57 11.83
N PRO A 148 -13.77 0.58 12.64
CA PRO A 148 -12.62 0.73 13.52
C PRO A 148 -11.34 0.97 12.71
N MET A 149 -10.67 2.11 12.93
CA MET A 149 -9.45 2.52 12.23
C MET A 149 -8.18 2.22 13.05
N SER A 150 -7.02 2.22 12.38
CA SER A 150 -5.69 2.01 12.99
C SER A 150 -5.53 0.66 13.71
N ARG A 151 -6.11 -0.40 13.14
CA ARG A 151 -6.11 -1.78 13.64
C ARG A 151 -5.77 -2.77 12.53
N ASP A 152 -5.20 -3.91 12.90
CA ASP A 152 -4.89 -5.06 12.03
C ASP A 152 -6.12 -5.77 11.43
N ASP A 153 -7.33 -5.41 11.89
CA ASP A 153 -8.60 -5.86 11.32
C ASP A 153 -9.40 -4.75 10.61
N THR A 154 -8.85 -3.53 10.47
CA THR A 154 -9.53 -2.36 9.86
C THR A 154 -10.08 -2.68 8.47
N GLY A 155 -9.24 -3.25 7.60
CA GLY A 155 -9.60 -3.62 6.24
C GLY A 155 -10.67 -4.72 6.19
N ALA A 156 -10.64 -5.66 7.13
CA ALA A 156 -11.67 -6.70 7.25
C ALA A 156 -13.02 -6.12 7.71
N HIS A 157 -13.04 -5.12 8.60
CA HIS A 157 -14.26 -4.39 8.95
C HIS A 157 -14.77 -3.54 7.79
N GLN A 158 -13.89 -2.86 7.05
CA GLN A 158 -14.25 -2.06 5.89
C GLN A 158 -14.85 -2.91 4.77
N LEU A 159 -14.24 -4.05 4.43
CA LEU A 159 -14.79 -5.01 3.45
C LEU A 159 -16.16 -5.55 3.87
N ARG A 160 -16.34 -5.86 5.16
CA ARG A 160 -17.63 -6.33 5.69
C ARG A 160 -18.71 -5.25 5.53
N ARG A 161 -18.41 -3.99 5.85
CA ARG A 161 -19.33 -2.86 5.67
C ARG A 161 -19.78 -2.70 4.21
N LEU A 162 -18.87 -2.84 3.24
CA LEU A 162 -19.19 -2.78 1.82
C LEU A 162 -20.09 -3.96 1.40
N ALA A 163 -19.80 -5.16 1.89
CA ALA A 163 -20.59 -6.36 1.59
C ALA A 163 -21.99 -6.33 2.24
N GLU A 164 -22.11 -5.83 3.47
CA GLU A 164 -23.39 -5.60 4.17
C GLU A 164 -24.27 -4.57 3.46
N ALA A 165 -23.67 -3.58 2.80
CA ALA A 165 -24.35 -2.64 1.92
C ALA A 165 -24.69 -3.21 0.52
N GLY A 166 -24.40 -4.50 0.26
CA GLY A 166 -24.72 -5.19 -0.99
C GLY A 166 -23.81 -4.83 -2.18
N LEU A 167 -22.66 -4.20 -1.93
CA LEU A 167 -21.76 -3.70 -2.97
C LEU A 167 -20.89 -4.83 -3.56
N ARG A 168 -20.73 -4.83 -4.88
CA ARG A 168 -19.78 -5.70 -5.58
C ARG A 168 -18.40 -5.04 -5.54
N VAL A 169 -17.57 -5.54 -4.63
CA VAL A 169 -16.21 -5.07 -4.42
C VAL A 169 -15.25 -5.80 -5.36
N ARG A 170 -14.43 -5.03 -6.09
CA ARG A 170 -13.24 -5.54 -6.79
C ARG A 170 -11.99 -5.21 -5.96
N THR A 171 -11.02 -6.12 -5.95
CA THR A 171 -9.82 -5.99 -5.13
C THR A 171 -8.63 -5.58 -5.99
N LEU A 172 -7.93 -4.53 -5.58
CA LEU A 172 -6.64 -4.11 -6.14
C LEU A 172 -5.51 -4.95 -5.50
N PRO A 173 -4.29 -4.97 -6.08
CA PRO A 173 -3.15 -5.61 -5.43
C PRO A 173 -2.92 -5.11 -4.00
N GLU A 174 -2.48 -6.02 -3.13
CA GLU A 174 -2.02 -5.68 -1.78
C GLU A 174 -0.72 -4.89 -1.86
N LEU A 175 -0.61 -3.81 -1.07
CA LEU A 175 0.59 -2.98 -0.97
C LEU A 175 1.09 -2.91 0.48
N VAL A 176 2.39 -2.77 0.65
CA VAL A 176 3.04 -2.53 1.95
C VAL A 176 2.82 -1.10 2.41
N ASP A 177 2.19 -0.87 3.57
CA ASP A 177 2.23 0.44 4.23
C ASP A 177 3.58 0.64 4.91
N VAL A 178 4.26 1.74 4.60
CA VAL A 178 5.63 1.97 5.07
C VAL A 178 5.63 2.53 6.49
N ASP A 179 5.48 1.70 7.51
CA ASP A 179 5.50 2.16 8.90
C ASP A 179 6.87 2.01 9.58
N THR A 180 7.58 0.90 9.34
CA THR A 180 8.88 0.60 9.93
C THR A 180 10.03 0.73 8.94
N ILE A 181 11.28 0.72 9.44
CA ILE A 181 12.46 0.78 8.58
C ILE A 181 12.58 -0.42 7.64
N ASP A 182 12.10 -1.60 8.04
CA ASP A 182 12.19 -2.79 7.20
C ASP A 182 11.12 -2.77 6.09
N ASP A 183 9.93 -2.21 6.36
CA ASP A 183 8.94 -1.88 5.31
C ASP A 183 9.54 -0.88 4.32
N ALA A 184 10.22 0.16 4.82
CA ALA A 184 10.85 1.18 3.99
C ALA A 184 11.94 0.59 3.07
N ARG A 185 12.78 -0.32 3.58
CA ARG A 185 13.80 -1.03 2.79
C ARG A 185 13.18 -1.95 1.75
N LEU A 186 12.13 -2.70 2.11
CA LEU A 186 11.39 -3.57 1.21
C LEU A 186 10.74 -2.79 0.06
N VAL A 187 10.08 -1.68 0.38
CA VAL A 187 9.43 -0.79 -0.60
C VAL A 187 10.46 -0.07 -1.48
N ALA A 188 11.58 0.39 -0.92
CA ALA A 188 12.66 1.00 -1.70
C ALA A 188 13.35 0.00 -2.65
N ALA A 189 13.43 -1.29 -2.29
CA ALA A 189 13.89 -2.35 -3.19
C ALA A 189 12.89 -2.64 -4.32
N THR A 190 11.59 -2.51 -4.05
CA THR A 190 10.49 -2.73 -5.02
C THR A 190 10.34 -1.57 -6.00
N ALA A 191 10.53 -0.32 -5.53
CA ALA A 191 10.44 0.90 -6.32
C ALA A 191 11.78 1.69 -6.38
N PRO A 192 12.89 1.10 -6.87
CA PRO A 192 14.25 1.65 -6.69
C PRO A 192 14.55 2.97 -7.42
N ARG A 193 13.61 3.43 -8.26
CA ARG A 193 13.66 4.69 -9.03
C ARG A 193 12.75 5.79 -8.45
N SER A 194 12.02 5.53 -7.37
CA SER A 194 11.16 6.51 -6.70
C SER A 194 11.99 7.55 -5.93
N ARG A 195 11.40 8.73 -5.64
CA ARG A 195 12.00 9.72 -4.75
C ARG A 195 12.15 9.14 -3.35
N PHE A 196 11.15 8.38 -2.89
CA PHE A 196 11.19 7.65 -1.63
C PHE A 196 12.44 6.77 -1.51
N ALA A 197 12.74 5.95 -2.52
CA ALA A 197 13.93 5.11 -2.52
C ALA A 197 15.24 5.91 -2.60
N ALA A 198 15.24 7.09 -3.24
CA ALA A 198 16.38 8.00 -3.24
C ALA A 198 16.60 8.64 -1.86
N ALA A 199 15.54 9.14 -1.22
CA ALA A 199 15.59 9.72 0.12
C ALA A 199 16.04 8.69 1.16
N LEU A 200 15.51 7.47 1.12
CA LEU A 200 15.91 6.40 2.05
C LEU A 200 17.39 6.03 1.89
N ARG A 201 17.93 5.95 0.67
CA ARG A 201 19.36 5.67 0.44
C ARG A 201 20.29 6.78 0.97
N LEU A 202 19.82 8.03 1.01
CA LEU A 202 20.57 9.13 1.62
C LEU A 202 20.50 9.09 3.16
N ALA A 203 19.36 8.65 3.71
CA ALA A 203 19.11 8.58 5.14
C ALA A 203 19.73 7.34 5.82
N ASP A 204 19.65 6.18 5.16
CA ASP A 204 20.13 4.87 5.62
C ASP A 204 21.10 4.23 4.59
N PRO A 205 22.30 4.81 4.38
CA PRO A 205 23.26 4.32 3.39
C PRO A 205 23.85 2.93 3.72
N GLY A 206 23.64 2.42 4.94
CA GLY A 206 24.07 1.08 5.37
C GLY A 206 22.96 0.02 5.29
N GLY A 207 21.71 0.41 5.13
CA GLY A 207 20.52 -0.45 5.21
C GLY A 207 20.22 -1.29 3.98
N ALA A 208 21.24 -1.92 3.39
CA ALA A 208 21.00 -2.95 2.37
C ALA A 208 20.09 -4.05 2.95
N PRO A 209 19.09 -4.56 2.20
CA PRO A 209 18.23 -5.62 2.70
C PRO A 209 19.07 -6.84 3.06
N THR A 210 19.08 -7.21 4.34
CA THR A 210 19.71 -8.42 4.85
C THR A 210 18.89 -9.63 4.39
N GLY A 211 19.08 -10.00 3.12
CA GLY A 211 18.62 -11.27 2.60
C GLY A 211 19.11 -12.42 3.50
N PRO A 212 18.37 -13.54 3.57
CA PRO A 212 18.64 -14.58 4.55
C PRO A 212 20.10 -15.04 4.45
N THR A 213 20.84 -14.85 5.54
CA THR A 213 22.26 -15.19 5.65
C THR A 213 22.43 -16.69 5.43
N ARG A 214 22.69 -17.10 4.18
CA ARG A 214 23.21 -18.45 3.91
C ARG A 214 24.57 -18.53 4.56
N ALA A 215 24.63 -19.21 5.70
CA ALA A 215 25.88 -19.55 6.36
C ALA A 215 26.73 -20.41 5.42
N SER A 216 27.65 -19.75 4.70
CA SER A 216 28.66 -20.39 3.86
C SER A 216 29.93 -20.63 4.67
N SER A 217 29.92 -21.65 5.52
CA SER A 217 31.16 -22.30 5.95
C SER A 217 31.56 -23.35 4.92
N THR A 218 32.73 -23.16 4.33
CA THR A 218 33.29 -24.01 3.28
C THR A 218 34.01 -25.25 3.84
N SER A 219 34.19 -26.24 2.96
CA SER A 219 34.77 -27.58 3.18
C SER A 219 36.20 -27.67 3.72
N THR A 220 36.53 -28.75 4.44
CA THR A 220 37.70 -29.66 4.21
C THR A 220 37.80 -30.79 5.26
N SER A 221 38.14 -32.07 4.97
CA SER A 221 37.95 -32.91 3.77
C SER A 221 37.64 -34.40 4.15
N PRO A 222 38.48 -35.48 4.05
CA PRO A 222 37.92 -36.83 3.82
C PRO A 222 38.40 -38.00 4.72
N SER A 223 37.64 -39.12 4.78
CA SER A 223 38.16 -40.50 5.00
C SER A 223 37.14 -41.64 4.79
N SER A 224 37.70 -42.82 4.46
CA SER A 224 37.15 -44.21 4.52
C SER A 224 35.93 -44.64 3.67
N THR A 225 36.22 -45.04 2.43
CA THR A 225 35.97 -46.37 1.81
C THR A 225 35.05 -47.42 2.48
N ALA A 226 33.97 -47.82 1.79
CA ALA A 226 33.44 -49.21 1.60
C ALA A 226 32.09 -49.12 0.83
N ALA A 227 31.90 -49.69 -0.38
CA ALA A 227 31.43 -51.05 -0.65
C ALA A 227 30.06 -51.41 0.03
N ALA A 228 29.00 -51.88 -0.65
CA ALA A 228 28.77 -52.19 -2.07
C ALA A 228 27.25 -52.41 -2.38
N GLN A 229 26.94 -52.80 -3.63
CA GLN A 229 25.72 -53.52 -4.10
C GLN A 229 24.41 -52.74 -4.38
N THR A 230 24.02 -52.76 -5.66
CA THR A 230 22.64 -52.74 -6.18
C THR A 230 22.19 -54.20 -6.42
N PRO A 231 20.88 -54.54 -6.34
CA PRO A 231 20.00 -54.49 -7.52
C PRO A 231 18.60 -53.87 -7.22
N SER A 232 18.02 -53.05 -8.10
CA SER A 232 17.08 -53.41 -9.21
C SER A 232 15.62 -53.73 -8.76
N PRO A 233 14.60 -53.65 -9.65
CA PRO A 233 13.37 -52.92 -9.30
C PRO A 233 12.09 -53.77 -9.25
N ALA A 234 11.02 -53.18 -8.71
CA ALA A 234 9.65 -53.70 -8.81
C ALA A 234 8.72 -52.69 -9.49
N ARG A 235 8.09 -53.10 -10.60
CA ARG A 235 6.91 -52.44 -11.18
C ARG A 235 5.67 -52.83 -10.37
N SER A 236 4.68 -51.93 -10.31
CA SER A 236 3.26 -52.28 -10.55
C SER A 236 2.44 -51.03 -10.84
N THR A 237 1.62 -51.14 -11.88
CA THR A 237 0.57 -50.21 -12.35
C THR A 237 -0.68 -51.07 -12.57
N PRO A 238 -1.81 -50.49 -13.02
CA PRO A 238 -2.69 -49.51 -12.37
C PRO A 238 -4.08 -50.15 -12.09
N GLU A 239 -5.06 -49.43 -11.53
CA GLU A 239 -6.48 -49.63 -11.89
C GLU A 239 -7.40 -48.49 -11.41
N GLU A 240 -8.09 -47.88 -12.39
CA GLU A 240 -9.46 -47.36 -12.29
C GLU A 240 -10.37 -48.43 -12.95
N PRO A 241 -11.69 -48.54 -12.69
CA PRO A 241 -12.62 -47.43 -12.96
C PRO A 241 -13.96 -47.35 -12.16
N LEU A 242 -14.65 -46.21 -12.33
CA LEU A 242 -16.11 -45.99 -12.42
C LEU A 242 -17.11 -46.77 -11.53
N SER A 243 -17.89 -46.00 -10.76
CA SER A 243 -19.37 -46.11 -10.68
C SER A 243 -19.98 -44.72 -10.41
#